data_AF-A0A9P1IVD5-F1
#
_entry.id   AF-A0A9P1IVD5-F1
#
_cell.length_a   1.000
_cell.length_b   1.000
_cell.length_c   1.000
_cell.angle_alpha   90.00
_cell.angle_beta   90.00
_cell.angle_gamma   90.00
#
_symmetry.space_group_name_H-M   'P 1'
#
loop_
_entity.id
_entity.type
_entity.pdbx_description
1 polymer ?
#
loop_
_entity_poly.entity_id
_entity_poly.type
_entity_poly.pdbx_seq_one_letter_code
_entity_poly.pdbx_strand_id
1 'polypeptide(L)'
;MEEYRRLYYNSMCNQSKFGYLDSWQFLATASHSLSFILIPLSFYGSYCIIFKTPYKMRRVKWIMLNLHVWTGILDVMLTTLITPYFFFPAACGFPVGILAVFKVNVKLQIFMGQCCCGGLFSSLLLLFENRHNSLVTSKFRIPNNTFRIIYFFFVYLYGFGLMFPAYLNEPNQIEAKLTILRTILPCPTTEFFDSPVYVLILDTNYVVFPIILYIFIMGIQLIFFVVHSFFYLFCISSKMSNRTKDLQKKFLIGVCIQVAIPIGVLLVPVIYCVCSILLGYYNQAMLNIAVLFISLHGMSATIVLIYINEPYRTFTIRLFRKTDHSTANNSTQGRRFATTFTTEKTIVF
;
A
#
# COMPACT_ATOMS: atom_id res chain seq x y z
N MET A 1 -18.43 1.06 -30.68
CA MET A 1 -17.10 0.54 -30.26
C MET A 1 -16.46 -0.30 -31.36
N GLU A 2 -17.11 -1.36 -31.83
CA GLU A 2 -16.59 -2.20 -32.94
C GLU A 2 -16.36 -1.43 -34.25
N GLU A 3 -17.28 -0.53 -34.61
CA GLU A 3 -17.14 0.35 -35.76
C GLU A 3 -15.87 1.21 -35.67
N TYR A 4 -15.62 1.83 -34.51
CA TYR A 4 -14.38 2.58 -34.27
C TYR A 4 -13.15 1.67 -34.41
N ARG A 5 -13.20 0.45 -33.85
CA ARG A 5 -12.10 -0.52 -33.95
C ARG A 5 -11.77 -0.84 -35.40
N ARG A 6 -12.80 -1.13 -36.20
CA ARG A 6 -12.67 -1.53 -37.61
C ARG A 6 -12.21 -0.40 -38.52
N LEU A 7 -12.82 0.78 -38.38
CA LEU A 7 -12.60 1.91 -39.31
C LEU A 7 -11.36 2.73 -38.97
N TYR A 8 -11.04 2.88 -37.67
CA TYR A 8 -9.99 3.80 -37.21
C TYR A 8 -8.84 3.09 -36.49
N TYR A 9 -9.13 2.26 -35.48
CA TYR A 9 -8.08 1.69 -34.63
C TYR A 9 -7.14 0.76 -35.43
N ASN A 10 -7.69 -0.16 -36.23
CA ASN A 10 -6.89 -1.12 -36.99
C ASN A 10 -6.03 -0.47 -38.09
N SER A 11 -6.39 0.72 -38.56
CA SER A 11 -5.65 1.45 -39.61
C SER A 11 -4.63 2.43 -39.05
N MET A 12 -4.90 3.04 -37.90
CA MET A 12 -4.09 4.12 -37.32
C MET A 12 -3.13 3.64 -36.22
N CYS A 13 -3.43 2.54 -35.54
CA CYS A 13 -2.68 2.08 -34.38
C CYS A 13 -1.83 0.85 -34.70
N ASN A 14 -0.53 0.91 -34.40
CA ASN A 14 0.35 -0.24 -34.54
C ASN A 14 0.24 -1.19 -33.34
N GLN A 15 -0.58 -2.24 -33.48
CA GLN A 15 -0.84 -3.23 -32.43
C GLN A 15 0.40 -4.07 -32.09
N SER A 16 1.34 -4.27 -33.02
CA SER A 16 2.54 -5.08 -32.78
C SER A 16 3.53 -4.44 -31.80
N LYS A 17 3.28 -3.20 -31.39
CA LYS A 17 4.08 -2.49 -30.39
C LYS A 17 3.82 -2.99 -28.96
N PHE A 18 2.66 -3.59 -28.70
CA PHE A 18 2.32 -4.08 -27.36
C PHE A 18 2.90 -5.47 -27.13
N GLY A 19 3.63 -5.60 -26.03
CA GLY A 19 4.24 -6.85 -25.60
C GLY A 19 3.55 -7.46 -24.39
N TYR A 20 4.17 -8.51 -23.83
CA TYR A 20 3.65 -9.18 -22.63
C TYR A 20 3.51 -8.22 -21.44
N LEU A 21 4.44 -7.28 -21.25
CA LEU A 21 4.39 -6.33 -20.13
C LEU A 21 3.19 -5.37 -20.18
N ASP A 22 2.65 -5.11 -21.37
CA ASP A 22 1.47 -4.29 -21.55
C ASP A 22 0.19 -5.06 -21.19
N SER A 23 0.22 -6.40 -21.27
CA SER A 23 -0.95 -7.25 -21.07
C SER A 23 -1.45 -7.30 -19.62
N TRP A 24 -2.75 -7.55 -19.45
CA TRP A 24 -3.32 -7.75 -18.12
C TRP A 24 -2.85 -9.04 -17.45
N GLN A 25 -2.46 -10.05 -18.24
CA GLN A 25 -1.94 -11.32 -17.75
C GLN A 25 -0.60 -11.15 -17.02
N PHE A 26 0.29 -10.30 -17.55
CA PHE A 26 1.51 -9.92 -16.85
C PHE A 26 1.19 -9.29 -15.50
N LEU A 27 0.32 -8.27 -15.48
CA LEU A 27 -0.06 -7.57 -14.27
C LEU A 27 -0.67 -8.54 -13.24
N ALA A 28 -1.61 -9.39 -13.65
CA ALA A 28 -2.24 -10.37 -12.78
C ALA A 28 -1.21 -11.37 -12.22
N THR A 29 -0.36 -11.93 -13.08
CA THR A 29 0.65 -12.92 -12.67
C THR A 29 1.66 -12.31 -11.70
N ALA A 30 2.16 -11.11 -11.99
CA ALA A 30 3.11 -10.41 -11.14
C ALA A 30 2.49 -10.02 -9.79
N SER A 31 1.28 -9.46 -9.79
CA SER A 31 0.55 -9.08 -8.57
C SER A 31 0.22 -10.29 -7.69
N HIS A 32 -0.30 -11.38 -8.26
CA HIS A 32 -0.58 -12.61 -7.52
C HIS A 32 0.71 -13.26 -7.00
N SER A 33 1.80 -13.26 -7.79
CA SER A 33 3.10 -13.74 -7.32
C SER A 33 3.61 -12.91 -6.13
N LEU A 34 3.42 -11.60 -6.18
CA LEU A 34 3.78 -10.70 -5.09
C LEU A 34 2.92 -10.95 -3.84
N SER A 35 1.64 -11.27 -4.00
CA SER A 35 0.73 -11.53 -2.88
C SER A 35 1.13 -12.77 -2.08
N PHE A 36 1.68 -13.81 -2.72
CA PHE A 36 2.25 -14.98 -2.04
C PHE A 36 3.35 -14.62 -1.04
N ILE A 37 4.05 -13.50 -1.22
CA ILE A 37 5.09 -13.02 -0.30
C ILE A 37 4.49 -12.01 0.69
N LEU A 38 3.68 -11.07 0.19
CA LEU A 38 3.07 -10.00 0.99
C LEU A 38 2.17 -10.53 2.10
N ILE A 39 1.32 -11.52 1.80
CA ILE A 39 0.34 -12.03 2.74
C ILE A 39 1.04 -12.66 3.96
N PRO A 40 1.95 -13.64 3.81
CA PRO A 40 2.70 -14.18 4.94
C PRO A 40 3.49 -13.11 5.71
N LEU A 41 4.13 -12.17 4.99
CA LEU A 41 4.88 -11.09 5.62
C LEU A 41 3.97 -10.18 6.46
N SER A 42 2.78 -9.84 5.96
CA SER A 42 1.79 -9.04 6.67
C SER A 42 1.27 -9.75 7.92
N PHE A 43 0.99 -11.05 7.82
CA PHE A 43 0.65 -11.87 9.01
C PHE A 43 1.79 -11.91 10.02
N TYR A 44 3.03 -12.04 9.57
CA TYR A 44 4.21 -12.01 10.44
C TYR A 44 4.40 -10.64 11.12
N GLY A 45 4.18 -9.55 10.40
CA GLY A 45 4.16 -8.20 10.95
C GLY A 45 3.10 -8.03 12.04
N SER A 46 1.86 -8.48 11.77
CA SER A 46 0.77 -8.53 12.75
C SER A 46 1.14 -9.36 13.98
N TYR A 47 1.75 -10.54 13.78
CA TYR A 47 2.24 -11.38 14.87
C TYR A 47 3.28 -10.65 15.73
N CYS A 48 4.25 -9.97 15.12
CA CYS A 48 5.25 -9.18 15.83
C CYS A 48 4.59 -8.08 16.67
N ILE A 49 3.65 -7.32 16.11
CA ILE A 49 2.93 -6.28 16.84
C ILE A 49 2.13 -6.89 18.00
N ILE A 50 1.40 -7.98 17.77
CA ILE A 50 0.52 -8.58 18.78
C ILE A 50 1.32 -9.20 19.92
N PHE A 51 2.36 -9.97 19.62
CA PHE A 51 3.00 -10.83 20.61
C PHE A 51 4.37 -10.33 21.07
N LYS A 52 5.02 -9.43 20.34
CA LYS A 52 6.38 -8.94 20.66
C LYS A 52 6.43 -7.48 21.07
N THR A 53 5.31 -6.76 21.06
CA THR A 53 5.25 -5.40 21.63
C THR A 53 5.41 -5.45 23.15
N PRO A 54 6.38 -4.76 23.75
CA PRO A 54 6.59 -4.77 25.20
C PRO A 54 5.44 -4.08 25.95
N TYR A 55 5.22 -4.47 27.21
CA TYR A 55 4.13 -3.95 28.04
C TYR A 55 4.10 -2.41 28.12
N LYS A 56 5.28 -1.77 28.18
CA LYS A 56 5.43 -0.31 28.22
C LYS A 56 4.85 0.41 26.99
N MET A 57 4.67 -0.29 25.87
CA MET A 57 4.13 0.24 24.61
C MET A 57 2.70 -0.25 24.32
N ARG A 58 2.03 -0.92 25.28
CA ARG A 58 0.71 -1.54 25.08
C ARG A 58 -0.37 -0.58 24.56
N ARG A 59 -0.32 0.70 24.96
CA ARG A 59 -1.27 1.71 24.47
C ARG A 59 -1.12 2.00 22.98
N VAL A 60 0.10 1.97 22.44
CA VAL A 60 0.35 2.30 21.03
C VAL A 60 0.37 1.07 20.14
N LYS A 61 0.52 -0.11 20.73
CA LYS A 61 0.37 -1.42 20.08
C LYS A 61 -0.85 -1.47 19.14
N TRP A 62 -2.03 -1.11 19.65
CA TRP A 62 -3.28 -1.20 18.90
C TRP A 62 -3.36 -0.19 17.75
N ILE A 63 -2.75 0.98 17.91
CA ILE A 63 -2.73 2.01 16.87
C ILE A 63 -1.74 1.62 15.77
N MET A 64 -0.58 1.06 16.13
CA MET A 64 0.35 0.48 15.16
C MET A 64 -0.27 -0.72 14.44
N LEU A 65 -1.03 -1.57 15.15
CA LEU A 65 -1.76 -2.68 14.54
C LEU A 65 -2.82 -2.17 13.58
N ASN A 66 -3.58 -1.13 13.94
CA ASN A 66 -4.59 -0.54 13.07
C ASN A 66 -3.97 -0.04 11.75
N LEU A 67 -2.86 0.71 11.81
CA LEU A 67 -2.12 1.12 10.62
C LEU A 67 -1.67 -0.09 9.79
N HIS A 68 -1.06 -1.08 10.43
CA HIS A 68 -0.55 -2.29 9.76
C HIS A 68 -1.67 -3.12 9.10
N VAL A 69 -2.83 -3.24 9.75
CA VAL A 69 -4.00 -3.93 9.21
C VAL A 69 -4.55 -3.21 7.98
N TRP A 70 -4.71 -1.89 8.03
CA TRP A 70 -5.15 -1.13 6.85
C TRP A 70 -4.15 -1.23 5.69
N THR A 71 -2.85 -1.19 5.97
CA THR A 71 -1.81 -1.46 4.96
C THR A 71 -1.98 -2.86 4.35
N GLY A 72 -2.11 -3.90 5.19
CA GLY A 72 -2.26 -5.27 4.72
C GLY A 72 -3.56 -5.52 3.93
N ILE A 73 -4.68 -4.91 4.34
CA ILE A 73 -5.94 -4.98 3.60
C ILE A 73 -5.78 -4.32 2.23
N LEU A 74 -5.15 -3.14 2.16
CA LEU A 74 -4.90 -2.46 0.90
C LEU A 74 -4.02 -3.32 -0.02
N ASP A 75 -2.94 -3.91 0.49
CA ASP A 75 -2.06 -4.78 -0.28
C ASP A 75 -2.83 -5.97 -0.87
N VAL A 76 -3.64 -6.67 -0.07
CA VAL A 76 -4.45 -7.80 -0.52
C VAL A 76 -5.49 -7.34 -1.55
N MET A 77 -6.11 -6.18 -1.34
CA MET A 77 -7.07 -5.61 -2.28
C MET A 77 -6.42 -5.33 -3.64
N LEU A 78 -5.24 -4.69 -3.66
CA LEU A 78 -4.55 -4.30 -4.89
C LEU A 78 -3.87 -5.46 -5.61
N THR A 79 -3.44 -6.50 -4.90
CA THR A 79 -2.66 -7.60 -5.50
C THR A 79 -3.46 -8.84 -5.82
N THR A 80 -4.55 -9.09 -5.10
CA THR A 80 -5.28 -10.37 -5.15
C THR A 80 -6.77 -10.20 -5.44
N LEU A 81 -7.45 -9.28 -4.76
CA LEU A 81 -8.91 -9.17 -4.87
C LEU A 81 -9.35 -8.34 -6.07
N ILE A 82 -8.83 -7.13 -6.22
CA ILE A 82 -9.21 -6.18 -7.28
C ILE A 82 -8.23 -6.29 -8.45
N THR A 83 -6.93 -6.16 -8.17
CA THR A 83 -5.83 -6.09 -9.17
C THR A 83 -6.21 -5.19 -10.36
N PRO A 84 -6.17 -3.86 -10.20
CA PRO A 84 -6.71 -2.94 -11.18
C PRO A 84 -5.78 -2.77 -12.38
N TYR A 85 -6.31 -2.98 -13.58
CA TYR A 85 -5.67 -2.65 -14.84
C TYR A 85 -6.20 -1.30 -15.35
N PHE A 86 -5.35 -0.28 -15.39
CA PHE A 86 -5.73 1.10 -15.70
C PHE A 86 -5.36 1.52 -17.12
N PHE A 87 -6.16 2.44 -17.68
CA PHE A 87 -5.87 3.16 -18.92
C PHE A 87 -5.66 4.65 -18.64
N PHE A 88 -4.58 4.99 -17.94
CA PHE A 88 -4.26 6.38 -17.58
C PHE A 88 -3.65 7.14 -18.78
N PRO A 89 -3.94 8.42 -19.02
CA PRO A 89 -4.57 9.41 -18.14
C PRO A 89 -6.11 9.39 -18.10
N ALA A 90 -6.77 8.54 -18.88
CA ALA A 90 -8.22 8.39 -18.74
C ALA A 90 -8.55 7.74 -17.38
N ALA A 91 -9.60 8.22 -16.70
CA ALA A 91 -10.05 7.66 -15.44
C ALA A 91 -10.89 6.39 -15.67
N CYS A 92 -10.28 5.37 -16.29
CA CYS A 92 -10.94 4.12 -16.62
C CYS A 92 -10.00 2.92 -16.50
N GLY A 93 -10.60 1.73 -16.39
CA GLY A 93 -9.87 0.49 -16.19
C GLY A 93 -10.81 -0.68 -15.93
N PHE A 94 -10.24 -1.84 -15.65
CA PHE A 94 -10.99 -3.01 -15.22
C PHE A 94 -10.18 -3.83 -14.22
N PRO A 95 -10.83 -4.52 -13.27
CA PRO A 95 -10.16 -5.40 -12.33
C PRO A 95 -9.85 -6.76 -12.96
N VAL A 96 -8.73 -7.37 -12.58
CA VAL A 96 -8.36 -8.75 -12.98
C VAL A 96 -8.12 -9.68 -11.78
N GLY A 97 -8.47 -9.24 -10.58
CA GLY A 97 -8.38 -10.05 -9.36
C GLY A 97 -9.57 -10.99 -9.14
N ILE A 98 -9.57 -11.66 -7.99
CA ILE A 98 -10.58 -12.65 -7.59
C ILE A 98 -12.01 -12.09 -7.62
N LEU A 99 -12.22 -10.83 -7.25
CA LEU A 99 -13.55 -10.21 -7.25
C LEU A 99 -14.12 -10.06 -8.67
N ALA A 100 -13.26 -9.90 -9.68
CA ALA A 100 -13.67 -9.91 -11.08
C ALA A 100 -14.16 -11.29 -11.53
N VAL A 101 -13.53 -12.37 -11.05
CA VAL A 101 -13.96 -13.76 -11.30
C VAL A 101 -15.36 -14.01 -10.75
N PHE A 102 -15.65 -13.48 -9.56
CA PHE A 102 -16.99 -13.52 -8.95
C PHE A 102 -17.98 -12.49 -9.54
N LYS A 103 -17.59 -11.77 -10.60
CA LYS A 103 -18.42 -10.75 -11.28
C LYS A 103 -18.94 -9.66 -10.34
N VAL A 104 -18.17 -9.32 -9.30
CA VAL A 104 -18.49 -8.19 -8.40
C VAL A 104 -18.42 -6.89 -9.21
N ASN A 105 -19.43 -6.04 -9.05
CA ASN A 105 -19.53 -4.77 -9.78
C ASN A 105 -18.25 -3.92 -9.64
N VAL A 106 -17.71 -3.44 -10.77
CA VAL A 106 -16.46 -2.66 -10.81
C VAL A 106 -16.55 -1.37 -9.98
N LYS A 107 -17.70 -0.69 -9.97
CA LYS A 107 -17.93 0.51 -9.14
C LYS A 107 -17.78 0.19 -7.65
N LEU A 108 -18.29 -0.97 -7.22
CA LEU A 108 -18.14 -1.43 -5.84
C LEU A 108 -16.68 -1.76 -5.51
N GLN A 109 -15.96 -2.38 -6.44
CA GLN A 109 -14.52 -2.66 -6.26
C GLN A 109 -13.70 -1.37 -6.13
N ILE A 110 -13.98 -0.35 -6.96
CA ILE A 110 -13.34 0.98 -6.85
C ILE A 110 -13.63 1.60 -5.48
N PHE A 111 -14.88 1.55 -5.01
CA PHE A 111 -15.26 2.03 -3.70
C PHE A 111 -14.52 1.29 -2.56
N MET A 112 -14.42 -0.03 -2.63
CA MET A 112 -13.66 -0.83 -1.66
C MET A 112 -12.17 -0.43 -1.62
N GLY A 113 -11.54 -0.28 -2.79
CA GLY A 113 -10.16 0.19 -2.90
C GLY A 113 -9.96 1.59 -2.30
N GLN A 114 -10.89 2.50 -2.60
CA GLN A 114 -10.90 3.86 -2.03
C GLN A 114 -11.02 3.84 -0.49
N CYS A 115 -11.92 3.02 0.07
CA CYS A 115 -12.05 2.86 1.51
C CYS A 115 -10.74 2.38 2.14
N CYS A 116 -10.03 1.45 1.49
CA CYS A 116 -8.73 0.96 1.99
C CYS A 116 -7.67 2.07 2.01
N CYS A 117 -7.58 2.87 0.94
CA CYS A 117 -6.69 4.04 0.89
C CYS A 117 -7.05 5.07 1.98
N GLY A 118 -8.33 5.44 2.10
CA GLY A 118 -8.80 6.37 3.12
C GLY A 118 -8.54 5.88 4.54
N GLY A 119 -8.75 4.58 4.80
CA GLY A 119 -8.46 3.94 6.07
C GLY A 119 -6.98 3.94 6.42
N LEU A 120 -6.11 3.71 5.44
CA LEU A 120 -4.65 3.80 5.59
C LEU A 120 -4.21 5.22 6.01
N PHE A 121 -4.63 6.25 5.26
CA PHE A 121 -4.28 7.64 5.58
C PHE A 121 -4.82 8.08 6.94
N SER A 122 -6.06 7.67 7.26
CA SER A 122 -6.69 7.97 8.56
C SER A 122 -5.97 7.30 9.72
N SER A 123 -5.51 6.06 9.52
CA SER A 123 -4.68 5.32 10.49
C SER A 123 -3.32 5.97 10.73
N LEU A 124 -2.71 6.51 9.67
CA LEU A 124 -1.44 7.23 9.75
C LEU A 124 -1.60 8.50 10.58
N LEU A 125 -2.67 9.26 10.33
CA LEU A 125 -2.97 10.47 11.11
C LEU A 125 -3.20 10.12 12.59
N LEU A 126 -3.96 9.05 12.87
CA LEU A 126 -4.18 8.55 14.23
C LEU A 126 -2.88 8.16 14.94
N LEU A 127 -1.92 7.57 14.22
CA LEU A 127 -0.62 7.24 14.78
C LEU A 127 0.12 8.50 15.26
N PHE A 128 0.23 9.52 14.42
CA PHE A 128 0.97 10.74 14.77
C PHE A 128 0.23 11.64 15.76
N GLU A 129 -1.09 11.74 15.66
CA GLU A 129 -1.90 12.40 16.70
C GLU A 129 -1.70 11.70 18.05
N ASN A 130 -1.69 10.37 18.10
CA ASN A 130 -1.47 9.66 19.36
C ASN A 130 -0.10 9.96 19.98
N ARG A 131 0.91 10.15 19.12
CA ARG A 131 2.26 10.53 19.55
C ARG A 131 2.30 11.94 20.07
N HIS A 132 1.70 12.87 19.35
CA HIS A 132 1.53 14.25 19.77
C HIS A 132 0.81 14.33 21.13
N ASN A 133 -0.33 13.66 21.28
CA ASN A 133 -1.13 13.59 22.49
C ASN A 133 -0.39 13.00 23.70
N SER A 134 0.63 12.15 23.46
CA SER A 134 1.46 11.56 24.53
C SER A 134 2.61 12.46 24.97
N LEU A 135 3.01 13.45 24.15
CA LEU A 135 4.15 14.33 24.39
C LEU A 135 3.72 15.75 24.83
N VAL A 136 2.59 16.21 24.32
CA VAL A 136 2.12 17.59 24.49
C VAL A 136 1.18 17.67 25.68
N THR A 137 1.46 18.57 26.62
CA THR A 137 0.62 18.81 27.81
C THR A 137 -0.10 20.16 27.79
N SER A 138 -0.02 20.91 26.68
CA SER A 138 -0.64 22.23 26.51
C SER A 138 -2.05 22.14 25.90
N LYS A 139 -2.69 23.30 25.71
CA LYS A 139 -4.02 23.46 25.08
C LYS A 139 -4.15 22.87 23.67
N PHE A 140 -3.04 22.55 23.01
CA PHE A 140 -3.03 21.95 21.68
C PHE A 140 -3.28 20.44 21.68
N ARG A 141 -3.35 19.82 22.87
CA ARG A 141 -3.69 18.42 23.05
C ARG A 141 -5.21 18.23 22.92
N ILE A 142 -5.65 17.18 22.22
CA ILE A 142 -7.06 16.76 22.23
C ILE A 142 -7.38 16.16 23.63
N PRO A 143 -8.17 16.82 24.48
CA PRO A 143 -8.22 16.49 25.90
C PRO A 143 -9.16 15.30 26.20
N ASN A 144 -10.25 15.16 25.44
CA ASN A 144 -11.31 14.19 25.69
C ASN A 144 -11.21 13.01 24.71
N ASN A 145 -11.18 11.78 25.25
CA ASN A 145 -11.19 10.55 24.45
C ASN A 145 -12.45 10.42 23.59
N THR A 146 -13.63 10.84 24.08
CA THR A 146 -14.87 10.79 23.31
C THR A 146 -14.80 11.71 22.10
N PHE A 147 -14.32 12.94 22.29
CA PHE A 147 -14.12 13.88 21.19
C PHE A 147 -13.11 13.35 20.17
N ARG A 148 -12.03 12.73 20.64
CA ARG A 148 -11.02 12.10 19.78
C ARG A 148 -11.62 10.97 18.93
N ILE A 149 -12.48 10.12 19.50
CA ILE A 149 -13.18 9.06 18.77
C ILE A 149 -14.10 9.67 17.69
N ILE A 150 -14.89 10.68 18.04
CA ILE A 150 -15.79 11.37 17.10
C ILE A 150 -15.00 12.03 15.96
N TYR A 151 -13.91 12.72 16.29
CA TYR A 151 -13.03 13.33 15.30
C TYR A 151 -12.48 12.30 14.32
N PHE A 152 -11.91 11.18 14.81
CA PHE A 152 -11.41 10.14 13.92
C PHE A 152 -12.52 9.45 13.13
N PHE A 153 -13.72 9.27 13.68
CA PHE A 153 -14.87 8.78 12.92
C PHE A 153 -15.12 9.63 11.66
N PHE A 154 -15.14 10.97 11.80
CA PHE A 154 -15.31 11.87 10.66
C PHE A 154 -14.10 11.88 9.70
N VAL A 155 -12.88 11.72 10.21
CA VAL A 155 -11.67 11.59 9.38
C VAL A 155 -11.75 10.34 8.48
N TYR A 156 -12.15 9.19 9.03
CA TYR A 156 -12.37 7.97 8.25
C TYR A 156 -13.51 8.15 7.25
N LEU A 157 -14.64 8.73 7.68
CA LEU A 157 -15.79 8.98 6.82
C LEU A 157 -15.42 9.87 5.62
N TYR A 158 -14.60 10.90 5.85
CA TYR A 158 -14.12 11.76 4.77
C TYR A 158 -13.27 11.00 3.74
N GLY A 159 -12.37 10.11 4.20
CA GLY A 159 -11.61 9.24 3.29
C GLY A 159 -12.49 8.26 2.50
N PHE A 160 -13.52 7.69 3.15
CA PHE A 160 -14.45 6.77 2.50
C PHE A 160 -15.41 7.48 1.52
N GLY A 161 -15.70 8.76 1.76
CA GLY A 161 -16.53 9.60 0.89
C GLY A 161 -15.76 10.37 -0.20
N LEU A 162 -14.44 10.21 -0.30
CA LEU A 162 -13.55 11.01 -1.16
C LEU A 162 -14.02 11.15 -2.62
N MET A 163 -14.45 10.06 -3.27
CA MET A 163 -14.87 10.07 -4.68
C MET A 163 -16.39 10.16 -4.86
N PHE A 164 -17.13 10.55 -3.82
CA PHE A 164 -18.58 10.70 -3.90
C PHE A 164 -19.07 11.58 -5.06
N PRO A 165 -18.45 12.75 -5.36
CA PRO A 165 -18.84 13.56 -6.51
C PRO A 165 -18.72 12.83 -7.86
N ALA A 166 -17.70 11.98 -8.03
CA ALA A 166 -17.52 11.19 -9.24
C ALA A 166 -18.60 10.11 -9.39
N TYR A 167 -19.02 9.48 -8.29
CA TYR A 167 -20.10 8.49 -8.32
C TYR A 167 -21.48 9.07 -8.64
N LEU A 168 -21.72 10.34 -8.33
CA LEU A 168 -22.94 11.07 -8.69
C LEU A 168 -22.95 11.51 -10.16
N ASN A 169 -21.77 11.73 -10.75
CA ASN A 169 -21.60 12.16 -12.14
C ASN A 169 -21.15 11.02 -13.05
N GLU A 170 -21.58 9.79 -12.77
CA GLU A 170 -21.20 8.61 -13.56
C GLU A 170 -21.68 8.77 -15.02
N PRO A 171 -20.78 8.63 -16.02
CA PRO A 171 -21.14 8.86 -17.42
C PRO A 171 -21.79 7.63 -18.05
N ASN A 172 -22.49 7.84 -19.18
CA ASN A 172 -22.92 6.73 -20.03
C ASN A 172 -21.69 5.97 -20.55
N GLN A 173 -21.58 4.69 -20.22
CA GLN A 173 -20.37 3.90 -20.47
C GLN A 173 -20.03 3.73 -21.96
N ILE A 174 -21.02 3.67 -22.85
CA ILE A 174 -20.78 3.48 -24.29
C ILE A 174 -20.24 4.77 -24.89
N GLU A 175 -20.89 5.89 -24.60
CA GLU A 175 -20.48 7.22 -25.06
C GLU A 175 -19.11 7.59 -24.48
N ALA A 176 -18.90 7.36 -23.19
CA ALA A 176 -17.66 7.71 -22.51
C ALA A 176 -16.44 6.96 -23.08
N LYS A 177 -16.58 5.66 -23.35
CA LYS A 177 -15.51 4.88 -24.00
C LYS A 177 -15.18 5.41 -25.39
N LEU A 178 -16.19 5.77 -26.18
CA LEU A 178 -15.99 6.36 -27.51
C LEU A 178 -15.33 7.74 -27.43
N THR A 179 -15.71 8.57 -26.47
CA THR A 179 -15.08 9.87 -26.23
C THR A 179 -13.61 9.70 -25.87
N ILE A 180 -13.28 8.80 -24.93
CA ILE A 180 -11.89 8.49 -24.57
C ILE A 180 -11.08 8.07 -25.81
N LEU A 181 -11.60 7.15 -26.63
CA LEU A 181 -10.94 6.72 -27.85
C LEU A 181 -10.75 7.86 -28.86
N ARG A 182 -11.68 8.82 -28.93
CA ARG A 182 -11.60 9.92 -29.90
C ARG A 182 -10.68 11.05 -29.44
N THR A 183 -10.56 11.29 -28.14
CA THR A 183 -9.97 12.54 -27.62
C THR A 183 -8.79 12.36 -26.67
N ILE A 184 -8.72 11.26 -25.92
CA ILE A 184 -7.72 11.07 -24.85
C ILE A 184 -6.72 9.99 -25.23
N LEU A 185 -7.21 8.82 -25.64
CA LEU A 185 -6.41 7.63 -25.84
C LEU A 185 -6.88 6.88 -27.10
N PRO A 186 -6.46 7.30 -28.31
CA PRO A 186 -6.90 6.68 -29.56
C PRO A 186 -6.32 5.30 -29.82
N CYS A 187 -5.13 5.02 -29.28
CA CYS A 187 -4.43 3.76 -29.45
C CYS A 187 -4.14 3.06 -28.10
N PRO A 188 -5.17 2.66 -27.33
CA PRO A 188 -4.97 1.82 -26.15
C PRO A 188 -4.59 0.39 -26.57
N THR A 189 -4.23 -0.44 -25.59
CA THR A 189 -4.16 -1.89 -25.79
C THR A 189 -5.53 -2.48 -26.18
N THR A 190 -5.53 -3.61 -26.90
CA THR A 190 -6.75 -4.27 -27.41
C THR A 190 -7.76 -4.63 -26.32
N GLU A 191 -7.26 -4.84 -25.11
CA GLU A 191 -7.96 -5.05 -23.85
C GLU A 191 -9.04 -4.01 -23.62
N PHE A 192 -8.86 -2.77 -24.11
CA PHE A 192 -9.86 -1.72 -23.98
C PHE A 192 -11.20 -2.09 -24.65
N PHE A 193 -11.13 -2.85 -25.73
CA PHE A 193 -12.28 -3.32 -26.49
C PHE A 193 -12.79 -4.66 -25.98
N ASP A 194 -11.86 -5.53 -25.59
CA ASP A 194 -12.15 -6.95 -25.32
C ASP A 194 -12.47 -7.25 -23.85
N SER A 195 -12.25 -6.28 -22.95
CA SER A 195 -12.44 -6.41 -21.50
C SER A 195 -13.59 -5.53 -20.98
N PRO A 196 -14.15 -5.82 -19.78
CA PRO A 196 -15.22 -5.03 -19.17
C PRO A 196 -14.68 -3.72 -18.57
N VAL A 197 -14.11 -2.85 -19.41
CA VAL A 197 -13.63 -1.52 -19.01
C VAL A 197 -14.77 -0.73 -18.40
N TYR A 198 -14.51 -0.11 -17.26
CA TYR A 198 -15.40 0.84 -16.60
C TYR A 198 -14.77 2.23 -16.64
N VAL A 199 -15.52 3.22 -17.12
CA VAL A 199 -15.13 4.63 -17.10
C VAL A 199 -15.72 5.26 -15.86
N LEU A 200 -14.85 5.70 -14.94
CA LEU A 200 -15.28 6.33 -13.70
C LEU A 200 -15.85 7.72 -13.95
N ILE A 201 -15.13 8.52 -14.75
CA ILE A 201 -15.51 9.90 -15.07
C ILE A 201 -14.80 10.35 -16.36
N LEU A 202 -15.40 11.28 -17.10
CA LEU A 202 -14.75 11.97 -18.23
C LEU A 202 -14.04 13.25 -17.78
N ASP A 203 -14.73 14.08 -16.99
CA ASP A 203 -14.12 15.24 -16.36
C ASP A 203 -13.39 14.83 -15.06
N THR A 204 -12.08 14.67 -15.15
CA THR A 204 -11.25 14.23 -14.02
C THR A 204 -11.25 15.21 -12.85
N ASN A 205 -11.75 16.45 -12.99
CA ASN A 205 -11.80 17.41 -11.90
C ASN A 205 -12.68 16.92 -10.73
N TYR A 206 -13.75 16.18 -11.00
CA TYR A 206 -14.61 15.57 -9.97
C TYR A 206 -13.88 14.52 -9.10
N VAL A 207 -12.70 14.06 -9.52
CA VAL A 207 -11.85 13.12 -8.80
C VAL A 207 -10.59 13.82 -8.26
N VAL A 208 -9.88 14.55 -9.12
CA VAL A 208 -8.60 15.18 -8.79
C VAL A 208 -8.76 16.25 -7.72
N PHE A 209 -9.78 17.12 -7.83
CA PHE A 209 -9.97 18.20 -6.86
C PHE A 209 -10.27 17.66 -5.45
N PRO A 210 -11.23 16.73 -5.24
CA PRO A 210 -11.44 16.11 -3.93
C PRO A 210 -10.18 15.41 -3.38
N ILE A 211 -9.42 14.68 -4.22
CA ILE A 211 -8.18 14.02 -3.82
C ILE A 211 -7.13 15.04 -3.34
N ILE A 212 -6.90 16.11 -4.09
CA ILE A 212 -5.94 17.16 -3.71
C ILE A 212 -6.37 17.84 -2.42
N LEU A 213 -7.66 18.18 -2.28
CA LEU A 213 -8.20 18.77 -1.06
C LEU A 213 -8.03 17.85 0.15
N TYR A 214 -8.29 16.55 -0.02
CA TYR A 214 -8.10 15.54 1.02
C TYR A 214 -6.63 15.44 1.44
N ILE A 215 -5.71 15.31 0.47
CA ILE A 215 -4.27 15.26 0.74
C ILE A 215 -3.81 16.54 1.45
N PHE A 216 -4.30 17.71 1.03
CA PHE A 216 -3.95 18.98 1.65
C PHE A 216 -4.42 19.06 3.11
N ILE A 217 -5.70 18.77 3.37
CA ILE A 217 -6.29 18.81 4.71
C ILE A 217 -5.61 17.79 5.64
N MET A 218 -5.42 16.55 5.18
CA MET A 218 -4.78 15.49 5.97
C MET A 218 -3.28 15.76 6.16
N GLY A 219 -2.63 16.27 5.12
CA GLY A 219 -1.21 16.62 5.10
C GLY A 219 -0.87 17.72 6.11
N ILE A 220 -1.67 18.80 6.16
CA ILE A 220 -1.47 19.87 7.15
C ILE A 220 -1.57 19.32 8.58
N GLN A 221 -2.57 18.49 8.86
CA GLN A 221 -2.75 17.91 10.19
C GLN A 221 -1.59 16.97 10.55
N LEU A 222 -1.15 16.14 9.59
CA LEU A 222 0.00 15.26 9.77
C LEU A 222 1.28 16.06 10.06
N ILE A 223 1.57 17.08 9.25
CA ILE A 223 2.72 17.97 9.43
C ILE A 223 2.65 18.65 10.80
N PHE A 224 1.48 19.18 11.18
CA PHE A 224 1.29 19.79 12.49
C PHE A 224 1.62 18.81 13.62
N PHE A 225 1.07 17.59 13.62
CA PHE A 225 1.34 16.62 14.67
C PHE A 225 2.81 16.20 14.73
N VAL A 226 3.45 16.00 13.57
CA VAL A 226 4.86 15.64 13.48
C VAL A 226 5.75 16.78 14.00
N VAL A 227 5.66 17.97 13.39
CA VAL A 227 6.51 19.13 13.71
C VAL A 227 6.33 19.53 15.17
N HIS A 228 5.10 19.58 15.66
CA HIS A 228 4.85 19.95 17.04
C HIS A 228 5.34 18.88 18.04
N SER A 229 5.29 17.60 17.69
CA SER A 229 5.91 16.52 18.49
C SER A 229 7.42 16.69 18.57
N PHE A 230 8.09 17.02 17.46
CA PHE A 230 9.52 17.33 17.44
C PHE A 230 9.83 18.57 18.28
N PHE A 231 9.08 19.66 18.12
CA PHE A 231 9.28 20.89 18.88
C PHE A 231 9.21 20.64 20.41
N TYR A 232 8.16 19.94 20.88
CA TYR A 232 8.04 19.61 22.31
C TYR A 232 9.16 18.72 22.83
N LEU A 233 9.62 17.78 22.01
CA LEU A 233 10.58 16.78 22.42
C LEU A 233 12.04 17.28 22.35
N PHE A 234 12.35 18.21 21.45
CA PHE A 234 13.70 18.72 21.25
C PHE A 234 13.91 20.10 21.86
N CYS A 235 12.93 21.00 21.76
CA CYS A 235 13.08 22.40 22.13
C CYS A 235 12.53 22.74 23.51
N ILE A 236 11.47 22.05 23.96
CA ILE A 236 10.84 22.35 25.25
C ILE A 236 11.52 21.59 26.41
N SER A 237 11.71 22.30 27.53
CA SER A 237 12.11 21.68 28.80
C SER A 237 10.96 20.82 29.33
N SER A 238 11.18 19.51 29.36
CA SER A 238 10.17 18.55 29.79
C SER A 238 10.41 18.17 31.24
N LYS A 239 9.34 17.96 32.02
CA LYS A 239 9.42 17.33 33.35
C LYS A 239 9.86 15.85 33.30
N MET A 240 10.10 15.30 32.11
CA MET A 240 10.54 13.93 31.89
C MET A 240 12.03 13.78 32.18
N SER A 241 12.43 12.64 32.75
CA SER A 241 13.85 12.32 32.93
C SER A 241 14.58 12.22 31.58
N ASN A 242 15.88 12.53 31.59
CA ASN A 242 16.73 12.49 30.38
C ASN A 242 16.66 11.13 29.66
N ARG A 243 16.63 10.03 30.43
CA ARG A 243 16.47 8.68 29.88
C ARG A 243 15.13 8.49 29.15
N THR A 244 14.03 8.98 29.71
CA THR A 244 12.71 8.84 29.08
C THR A 244 12.61 9.73 27.84
N LYS A 245 13.20 10.93 27.87
CA LYS A 245 13.27 11.84 26.74
C LYS A 245 14.04 11.24 25.57
N ASP A 246 15.20 10.61 25.83
CA ASP A 246 15.98 9.90 24.80
C ASP A 246 15.19 8.75 24.16
N LEU A 247 14.49 7.95 24.97
CA LEU A 247 13.62 6.87 24.46
C LEU A 247 12.51 7.40 23.56
N GLN A 248 11.85 8.52 23.93
CA GLN A 248 10.83 9.14 23.07
C GLN A 248 11.43 9.68 21.77
N LYS A 249 12.65 10.24 21.78
CA LYS A 249 13.32 10.75 20.57
C LYS A 249 13.61 9.63 19.59
N LYS A 250 14.25 8.56 20.05
CA LYS A 250 14.54 7.36 19.25
C LYS A 250 13.25 6.77 18.69
N PHE A 251 12.21 6.70 19.52
CA PHE A 251 10.92 6.21 19.09
C PHE A 251 10.28 7.07 18.00
N LEU A 252 10.24 8.41 18.16
CA LEU A 252 9.63 9.33 17.19
C LEU A 252 10.37 9.30 15.85
N ILE A 253 11.71 9.33 15.88
CA ILE A 253 12.56 9.20 14.68
C ILE A 253 12.27 7.87 13.99
N GLY A 254 12.20 6.78 14.75
CA GLY A 254 11.87 5.45 14.22
C GLY A 254 10.54 5.41 13.47
N VAL A 255 9.48 6.01 14.04
CA VAL A 255 8.17 6.08 13.37
C VAL A 255 8.22 6.94 12.11
N CYS A 256 8.95 8.07 12.13
CA CYS A 256 9.10 8.90 10.94
C CYS A 256 9.79 8.14 9.80
N ILE A 257 10.87 7.39 10.10
CA ILE A 257 11.55 6.54 9.12
C ILE A 257 10.61 5.43 8.62
N GLN A 258 9.86 4.81 9.54
CA GLN A 258 8.89 3.76 9.22
C GLN A 258 7.80 4.21 8.23
N VAL A 259 7.46 5.49 8.25
CA VAL A 259 6.46 6.08 7.35
C VAL A 259 7.10 6.65 6.08
N ALA A 260 8.28 7.27 6.19
CA ALA A 260 8.95 7.91 5.07
C ALA A 260 9.42 6.91 4.01
N ILE A 261 9.95 5.75 4.41
CA ILE A 261 10.45 4.75 3.45
C ILE A 261 9.32 4.23 2.54
N PRO A 262 8.17 3.77 3.06
CA PRO A 262 7.06 3.35 2.21
C PRO A 262 6.52 4.47 1.32
N ILE A 263 6.40 5.70 1.84
CA ILE A 263 6.00 6.86 1.02
C ILE A 263 6.98 7.06 -0.13
N GLY A 264 8.29 6.90 0.10
CA GLY A 264 9.31 6.96 -0.95
C GLY A 264 9.07 5.97 -2.08
N VAL A 265 8.62 4.75 -1.77
CA VAL A 265 8.24 3.73 -2.78
C VAL A 265 7.05 4.21 -3.61
N LEU A 266 6.06 4.86 -2.99
CA LEU A 266 4.89 5.42 -3.67
C LEU A 266 5.20 6.65 -4.53
N LEU A 267 6.32 7.33 -4.33
CA LEU A 267 6.68 8.47 -5.19
C LEU A 267 6.98 8.05 -6.62
N VAL A 268 7.50 6.83 -6.84
CA VAL A 268 7.81 6.31 -8.18
C VAL A 268 6.57 6.31 -9.11
N PRO A 269 5.45 5.64 -8.76
CA PRO A 269 4.25 5.66 -9.60
C PRO A 269 3.63 7.06 -9.71
N VAL A 270 3.71 7.90 -8.67
CA VAL A 270 3.20 9.28 -8.71
C VAL A 270 3.97 10.12 -9.72
N ILE A 271 5.31 10.06 -9.70
CA ILE A 271 6.17 10.77 -10.65
C ILE A 271 5.86 10.32 -12.08
N TYR A 272 5.71 9.01 -12.31
CA TYR A 272 5.32 8.50 -13.61
C TYR A 272 3.97 9.06 -14.08
N CYS A 273 2.93 9.05 -13.24
CA CYS A 273 1.63 9.60 -13.58
C CYS A 273 1.71 11.11 -13.90
N VAL A 274 2.44 11.89 -13.11
CA VAL A 274 2.62 13.33 -13.37
C VAL A 274 3.34 13.57 -14.70
N CYS A 275 4.43 12.85 -14.97
CA CYS A 275 5.14 12.93 -16.25
C CYS A 275 4.26 12.49 -17.43
N SER A 276 3.46 11.44 -17.26
CA SER A 276 2.52 10.96 -18.28
C SER A 276 1.49 12.04 -18.66
N ILE A 277 0.94 12.76 -17.68
CA ILE A 277 0.02 13.89 -17.95
C ILE A 277 0.76 15.03 -18.65
N LEU A 278 1.87 15.51 -18.07
CA LEU A 278 2.57 16.71 -18.55
C LEU A 278 3.14 16.54 -19.97
N LEU A 279 3.58 15.33 -20.30
CA LEU A 279 4.17 15.00 -21.60
C LEU A 279 3.15 14.44 -22.60
N GLY A 280 1.90 14.21 -22.19
CA GLY A 280 0.90 13.51 -23.01
C GLY A 280 1.33 12.09 -23.40
N TYR A 281 2.09 11.42 -22.53
CA TYR A 281 2.73 10.14 -22.83
C TYR A 281 2.00 8.97 -22.21
N TYR A 282 1.50 8.06 -23.04
CA TYR A 282 0.88 6.79 -22.62
C TYR A 282 1.83 5.61 -22.83
N ASN A 283 1.98 4.80 -21.79
CA ASN A 283 2.71 3.52 -21.83
C ASN A 283 2.07 2.52 -20.86
N GLN A 284 1.51 1.43 -21.41
CA GLN A 284 0.78 0.45 -20.61
C GLN A 284 1.71 -0.40 -19.75
N ALA A 285 2.86 -0.84 -20.26
CA ALA A 285 3.86 -1.56 -19.47
C ALA A 285 4.30 -0.75 -18.23
N MET A 286 4.56 0.55 -18.39
CA MET A 286 4.93 1.42 -17.26
C MET A 286 3.77 1.61 -16.28
N LEU A 287 2.51 1.67 -16.74
CA LEU A 287 1.34 1.69 -15.85
C LEU A 287 1.22 0.39 -15.05
N ASN A 288 1.38 -0.77 -15.71
CA ASN A 288 1.34 -2.06 -15.04
C ASN A 288 2.45 -2.18 -13.99
N ILE A 289 3.67 -1.72 -14.31
CA ILE A 289 4.78 -1.65 -13.35
C ILE A 289 4.46 -0.66 -12.21
N ALA A 290 3.88 0.51 -12.49
CA ALA A 290 3.48 1.47 -11.48
C ALA A 290 2.49 0.88 -10.47
N VAL A 291 1.52 0.07 -10.92
CA VAL A 291 0.59 -0.65 -10.03
C VAL A 291 1.33 -1.66 -9.13
N LEU A 292 2.36 -2.34 -9.64
CA LEU A 292 3.20 -3.22 -8.83
C LEU A 292 3.97 -2.43 -7.76
N PHE A 293 4.50 -1.24 -8.08
CA PHE A 293 5.16 -0.37 -7.09
C PHE A 293 4.20 0.10 -6.00
N ILE A 294 2.95 0.40 -6.33
CA ILE A 294 1.92 0.71 -5.31
C ILE A 294 1.77 -0.49 -4.35
N SER A 295 1.82 -1.71 -4.87
CA SER A 295 1.72 -2.94 -4.06
C SER A 295 2.98 -3.22 -3.23
N LEU A 296 4.17 -2.74 -3.64
CA LEU A 296 5.41 -2.87 -2.89
C LEU A 296 5.49 -1.95 -1.66
N HIS A 297 4.66 -0.90 -1.60
CA HIS A 297 4.57 -0.01 -0.45
C HIS A 297 4.36 -0.79 0.84
N GLY A 298 3.37 -1.70 0.90
CA GLY A 298 3.06 -2.39 2.15
C GLY A 298 4.08 -3.47 2.54
N MET A 299 4.77 -4.07 1.55
CA MET A 299 5.97 -4.88 1.80
C MET A 299 7.02 -4.07 2.55
N SER A 300 7.36 -2.90 1.98
CA SER A 300 8.37 -2.02 2.54
C SER A 300 7.97 -1.52 3.94
N ALA A 301 6.68 -1.20 4.15
CA ALA A 301 6.16 -0.80 5.45
C ALA A 301 6.33 -1.89 6.50
N THR A 302 6.08 -3.15 6.15
CA THR A 302 6.21 -4.29 7.06
C THR A 302 7.68 -4.61 7.36
N ILE A 303 8.54 -4.62 6.34
CA ILE A 303 9.99 -4.85 6.51
C ILE A 303 10.58 -3.77 7.43
N VAL A 304 10.27 -2.50 7.17
CA VAL A 304 10.79 -1.38 7.96
C VAL A 304 10.20 -1.39 9.38
N LEU A 305 8.92 -1.72 9.56
CA LEU A 305 8.32 -1.95 10.88
C LEU A 305 9.15 -2.95 11.69
N ILE A 306 9.44 -4.12 11.12
CA ILE A 306 10.20 -5.17 11.81
C ILE A 306 11.63 -4.72 12.06
N TYR A 307 12.27 -4.11 11.05
CA TYR A 307 13.66 -3.70 11.13
C TYR A 307 13.90 -2.56 12.11
N ILE A 308 13.07 -1.53 12.14
CA ILE A 308 13.27 -0.35 13.00
C ILE A 308 12.92 -0.65 14.46
N ASN A 309 11.86 -1.42 14.70
CA ASN A 309 11.41 -1.71 16.06
C ASN A 309 12.28 -2.80 16.71
N GLU A 310 13.13 -2.38 17.64
CA GLU A 310 14.11 -3.24 18.33
C GLU A 310 13.53 -4.56 18.88
N PRO A 311 12.35 -4.58 19.55
CA PRO A 311 11.77 -5.84 20.03
C PRO A 311 11.45 -6.83 18.89
N TYR A 312 10.99 -6.32 17.75
CA TYR A 312 10.61 -7.14 16.60
C TYR A 312 11.85 -7.61 15.84
N ARG A 313 12.81 -6.72 15.61
CA ARG A 313 14.10 -7.03 14.99
C ARG A 313 14.83 -8.10 15.80
N THR A 314 14.93 -7.92 17.12
CA THR A 314 15.63 -8.87 18.00
C THR A 314 14.96 -10.23 18.01
N PHE A 315 13.63 -10.29 18.05
CA PHE A 315 12.89 -11.55 17.95
C PHE A 315 13.15 -12.23 16.59
N THR A 316 13.08 -11.49 15.50
CA THR A 316 13.29 -11.98 14.13
C THR A 316 14.70 -12.54 13.94
N ILE A 317 15.74 -11.81 14.37
CA ILE A 317 17.15 -12.28 14.29
C ILE A 317 17.34 -13.57 15.12
N ARG A 318 16.74 -13.66 16.31
CA ARG A 318 16.82 -14.86 17.14
C ARG A 318 16.13 -16.07 16.50
N LEU A 319 15.04 -15.86 15.77
CA LEU A 319 14.35 -16.92 15.05
C LEU A 319 15.27 -17.49 13.95
N PHE A 320 15.86 -16.63 13.11
CA PHE A 320 16.78 -17.07 12.06
C PHE A 320 18.04 -17.75 12.61
N ARG A 321 18.68 -17.20 13.66
CA ARG A 321 19.85 -17.84 14.28
C ARG A 321 19.56 -19.22 14.88
N LYS A 322 18.36 -19.43 15.45
CA LYS A 322 17.95 -20.75 15.96
C LYS A 322 17.71 -21.74 14.82
N THR A 323 17.13 -21.29 13.71
CA THR A 323 17.00 -22.11 12.50
C THR A 323 18.38 -22.53 12.01
N ASP A 324 19.32 -21.60 11.84
CA ASP A 324 20.68 -21.88 11.35
C ASP A 324 21.43 -22.91 12.21
N HIS A 325 21.36 -22.79 13.54
CA HIS A 325 21.96 -23.78 14.46
C HIS A 325 21.26 -25.15 14.39
N SER A 326 19.95 -25.20 14.16
CA SER A 326 19.20 -26.46 14.02
C SER A 326 19.52 -27.15 12.70
N THR A 327 19.65 -26.41 11.59
CA THR A 327 20.07 -26.95 10.28
C THR A 327 21.54 -27.39 10.29
N ALA A 328 22.42 -26.67 11.00
CA ALA A 328 23.82 -27.06 11.19
C ALA A 328 23.96 -28.34 12.05
N ASN A 329 23.17 -28.49 13.10
CA ASN A 329 23.15 -29.71 13.92
C ASN A 329 22.58 -30.92 13.16
N ASN A 330 21.51 -30.73 12.37
CA ASN A 330 20.95 -31.81 11.56
C ASN A 330 21.88 -32.25 10.41
N SER A 331 22.62 -31.32 9.80
CA SER A 331 23.61 -31.64 8.77
C SER A 331 24.89 -32.30 9.33
N THR A 332 25.32 -31.95 10.54
CA THR A 332 26.42 -32.65 11.23
C THR A 332 26.00 -34.02 11.75
N GLN A 333 24.76 -34.18 12.22
CA GLN A 333 24.20 -35.48 12.60
C GLN A 333 23.99 -36.38 11.38
N GLY A 334 23.48 -35.85 10.26
CA GLY A 334 23.38 -36.56 8.98
C GLY A 334 24.74 -36.98 8.41
N ARG A 335 25.78 -36.13 8.53
CA ARG A 335 27.16 -36.52 8.18
C ARG A 335 27.75 -37.58 9.10
N ARG A 336 27.45 -37.54 10.40
CA ARG A 336 27.86 -38.59 11.35
C ARG A 336 27.19 -39.93 11.04
N PHE A 337 25.90 -39.93 10.72
CA PHE A 337 25.21 -41.15 10.26
C PHE A 337 25.81 -41.66 8.94
N ALA A 338 26.08 -40.80 7.97
CA ALA A 338 26.71 -41.21 6.71
C ALA A 338 28.16 -41.73 6.86
N THR A 339 28.94 -41.21 7.82
CA THR A 339 30.29 -41.73 8.13
C THR A 339 30.28 -43.03 8.94
N THR A 340 29.23 -43.27 9.74
CA THR A 340 29.05 -44.54 10.45
C THR A 340 28.65 -45.65 9.46
N PHE A 341 27.82 -45.35 8.46
CA PHE A 341 27.45 -46.33 7.41
C PHE A 341 28.57 -46.65 6.40
N THR A 342 29.58 -45.78 6.23
CA THR A 342 30.74 -46.10 5.37
C THR A 342 31.85 -46.84 6.09
N THR A 343 31.87 -46.86 7.43
CA THR A 343 32.86 -47.63 8.22
C THR A 343 32.42 -49.06 8.54
N GLU A 344 31.14 -49.40 8.36
CA GLU A 344 30.59 -50.74 8.64
C GLU A 344 30.61 -51.73 7.45
N LYS A 345 31.27 -51.40 6.33
CA LYS A 345 31.35 -52.29 5.14
C LYS A 345 32.74 -52.88 4.84
N THR A 346 33.69 -52.80 5.77
CA THR A 346 35.01 -53.43 5.58
C THR A 346 35.38 -54.25 6.81
N ILE A 347 34.74 -55.41 6.96
CA ILE A 347 35.28 -56.65 7.54
C ILE A 347 34.22 -57.72 7.21
N VAL A 348 34.55 -58.65 6.31
CA VAL A 348 34.21 -60.09 6.33
C VAL A 348 34.70 -60.69 5.00
N PHE A 349 35.70 -61.58 5.14
CA PHE A 349 36.43 -62.46 4.21
C PHE A 349 37.44 -61.83 3.24
#